data_AF-N4UTP5-F1
#
_entry.id   AF-N4UTP5-F1
#
_cell.length_a   1.000
_cell.length_b   1.000
_cell.length_c   1.000
_cell.angle_alpha   90.00
_cell.angle_beta   90.00
_cell.angle_gamma   90.00
#
_symmetry.space_group_name_H-M   'P 1'
#
loop_
_entity.id
_entity.type
_entity.pdbx_description
1 polymer ?
#
loop_
_entity_poly.entity_id
_entity_poly.type
_entity_poly.pdbx_seq_one_letter_code
_entity_poly.pdbx_strand_id
1 'polypeptide(L)'
;MLQGSDNNQDWLDFINLAAGHFQIIPTSPQTHLDNYTFHFLDNFTRRSGLVGSFDCGTFEQRVQVEASHRPGEGQGCLTTELDELVHLNGSSRDLPRPQPLDLHDPLIIQTHQILLDIKEVVAVKPRNSVVELEWSTVLEQTCIQFFSPHNLRKYLSLFWHIWHPNVNFVHRPTFDLVTSKSILVACMALIGASVSPSKTDNEQAKIWFNCVEEIVFTDDDFCNDPLNNQDTLLLNPVQNISKIQALQAAYMVCLYQGWEGTEANKRRIRRYRFSTVISMARDFGIMSARHPDYSTCLYDRFDWRDFAAREQLIRIFLWIYLLDHAFVIFNNLPPRMVIKEMSMHMAFPEAAFQASTSTECARELQNWHLRSTPLRNITFREVVESFCGRSFSNEMRRLFDLGPLTLFAVVSAFHALIFQHQNSFGGHDQLQAVRNALDNWKSAWETYSDEFSFSPPHVMVDRHNVATENLWRRVGFMRHSPEYWLLGKLLVDRLSSDSFGSPESTVPDASAHEPILTRYDQTSMLQVNDLITGFQNVHIH
;
A
#
# COMPACT_ATOMS: atom_id res chain seq x y z
N MET A 1 -56.39 5.83 -26.94
CA MET A 1 -56.91 5.48 -25.60
C MET A 1 -56.22 4.18 -25.22
N LEU A 2 -55.12 4.28 -24.49
CA LEU A 2 -54.98 4.12 -23.03
C LEU A 2 -54.75 2.65 -22.61
N GLN A 3 -53.54 2.43 -22.08
CA GLN A 3 -53.11 1.55 -20.96
C GLN A 3 -53.26 0.03 -21.11
N GLY A 4 -52.22 -0.81 -20.93
CA GLY A 4 -51.40 -1.08 -19.72
C GLY A 4 -51.80 -2.51 -19.25
N SER A 5 -50.96 -3.50 -18.90
CA SER A 5 -49.71 -3.55 -18.14
C SER A 5 -49.00 -4.92 -18.27
N ASP A 6 -47.67 -4.90 -18.12
CA ASP A 6 -46.74 -5.85 -17.46
C ASP A 6 -46.77 -7.37 -17.73
N ASN A 7 -45.65 -7.88 -18.26
CA ASN A 7 -44.79 -8.78 -17.49
C ASN A 7 -43.35 -8.80 -18.03
N ASN A 8 -42.40 -8.48 -17.15
CA ASN A 8 -41.03 -8.06 -17.45
C ASN A 8 -40.03 -9.01 -16.78
N GLN A 9 -40.01 -10.28 -17.16
CA GLN A 9 -39.13 -11.26 -16.50
C GLN A 9 -38.35 -12.21 -17.43
N ASP A 10 -38.60 -12.26 -18.73
CA ASP A 10 -38.00 -13.30 -19.59
C ASP A 10 -36.83 -12.83 -20.49
N TRP A 11 -36.45 -11.54 -20.47
CA TRP A 11 -35.37 -11.01 -21.34
C TRP A 11 -34.01 -10.83 -20.66
N LEU A 12 -33.94 -10.87 -19.33
CA LEU A 12 -32.69 -10.71 -18.58
C LEU A 12 -31.88 -12.02 -18.43
N ASP A 13 -32.52 -13.17 -18.64
CA ASP A 13 -31.88 -14.49 -18.52
C ASP A 13 -31.10 -14.91 -19.78
N PHE A 14 -31.26 -14.20 -20.90
CA PHE A 14 -30.50 -14.48 -22.13
C PHE A 14 -29.15 -13.75 -22.21
N ILE A 15 -28.91 -12.76 -21.33
CA ILE A 15 -27.67 -11.95 -21.36
C ILE A 15 -26.54 -12.59 -20.52
N ASN A 16 -26.82 -13.57 -19.64
CA ASN A 16 -25.85 -14.02 -18.64
C ASN A 16 -25.29 -15.46 -18.78
N LEU A 17 -25.56 -16.19 -19.87
CA LEU A 17 -25.17 -17.61 -19.96
C LEU A 17 -24.34 -18.05 -21.17
N ALA A 18 -23.73 -17.11 -21.91
CA ALA A 18 -22.78 -17.45 -22.97
C ALA A 18 -21.54 -16.54 -22.95
N ALA A 19 -20.74 -16.71 -21.90
CA ALA A 19 -19.29 -16.61 -22.06
C ALA A 19 -18.84 -17.61 -23.14
N GLY A 20 -18.21 -17.13 -24.20
CA GLY A 20 -17.61 -18.00 -25.22
C GLY A 20 -17.51 -17.33 -26.59
N HIS A 21 -16.28 -16.97 -26.97
CA HIS A 21 -15.86 -16.53 -28.30
C HIS A 21 -16.29 -15.13 -28.76
N PHE A 22 -15.44 -14.13 -28.52
CA PHE A 22 -15.22 -13.07 -29.48
C PHE A 22 -13.83 -13.23 -30.11
N GLN A 23 -13.80 -13.85 -31.29
CA GLN A 23 -12.70 -13.69 -32.23
C GLN A 23 -12.85 -12.31 -32.88
N ILE A 24 -11.87 -11.43 -32.68
CA ILE A 24 -11.72 -10.21 -33.48
C ILE A 24 -10.48 -10.43 -34.36
N ILE A 25 -10.70 -10.46 -35.69
CA ILE A 25 -9.65 -10.48 -36.71
C ILE A 25 -9.08 -9.04 -36.83
N PRO A 26 -7.77 -8.84 -37.04
CA PRO A 26 -7.08 -7.64 -36.57
C PRO A 26 -7.05 -6.52 -37.62
N THR A 27 -7.27 -5.29 -37.16
CA THR A 27 -6.86 -4.07 -37.86
C THR A 27 -6.09 -3.18 -36.90
N SER A 28 -4.76 -3.11 -37.09
CA SER A 28 -3.76 -2.32 -36.36
C SER A 28 -3.55 -2.69 -34.87
N PRO A 29 -2.32 -2.62 -34.32
CA PRO A 29 -2.05 -3.01 -32.94
C PRO A 29 -2.59 -1.93 -32.00
N GLN A 30 -3.87 -2.00 -31.65
CA GLN A 30 -4.42 -1.23 -30.54
C GLN A 30 -3.79 -1.76 -29.25
N THR A 31 -2.98 -0.91 -28.63
CA THR A 31 -2.25 -1.20 -27.41
C THR A 31 -3.21 -1.43 -26.23
N HIS A 32 -2.95 -2.48 -25.43
CA HIS A 32 -3.84 -2.97 -24.36
C HIS A 32 -4.18 -1.89 -23.31
N LEU A 33 -3.32 -0.88 -23.13
CA LEU A 33 -3.58 0.24 -22.22
C LEU A 33 -4.56 1.30 -22.72
N ASP A 34 -4.85 1.39 -24.03
CA ASP A 34 -5.75 2.44 -24.55
C ASP A 34 -7.23 2.18 -24.20
N ASN A 35 -7.54 0.99 -23.68
CA ASN A 35 -8.89 0.60 -23.24
C ASN A 35 -9.07 0.68 -21.70
N TYR A 36 -8.08 1.17 -20.95
CA TYR A 36 -8.20 1.26 -19.49
C TYR A 36 -9.20 2.34 -19.08
N THR A 37 -9.91 2.06 -17.99
CA THR A 37 -10.86 2.98 -17.35
C THR A 37 -10.53 3.12 -15.86
N PHE A 38 -10.97 4.23 -15.25
CA PHE A 38 -10.69 4.54 -13.85
C PHE A 38 -11.54 3.77 -12.84
N HIS A 39 -11.62 2.44 -12.92
CA HIS A 39 -12.46 1.68 -11.98
C HIS A 39 -11.89 1.68 -10.55
N PHE A 40 -10.59 1.47 -10.39
CA PHE A 40 -9.94 1.47 -9.08
C PHE A 40 -9.85 2.89 -8.51
N LEU A 41 -9.34 3.86 -9.27
CA LEU A 41 -9.14 5.23 -8.79
C LEU A 41 -10.45 5.96 -8.51
N ASP A 42 -11.53 5.70 -9.26
CA ASP A 42 -12.85 6.22 -8.94
C ASP A 42 -13.33 5.73 -7.57
N ASN A 43 -13.26 4.41 -7.33
CA ASN A 43 -13.61 3.84 -6.03
C ASN A 43 -12.70 4.34 -4.90
N PHE A 44 -11.39 4.40 -5.15
CA PHE A 44 -10.37 4.85 -4.19
C PHE A 44 -10.62 6.28 -3.72
N THR A 45 -11.02 7.17 -4.62
CA THR A 45 -11.22 8.60 -4.33
C THR A 45 -12.63 8.91 -3.81
N ARG A 46 -13.62 8.05 -4.07
CA ARG A 46 -15.01 8.20 -3.61
C ARG A 46 -15.26 7.59 -2.23
N ARG A 47 -14.61 6.47 -1.91
CA ARG A 47 -14.85 5.71 -0.67
C ARG A 47 -13.84 6.09 0.42
N SER A 48 -14.11 5.63 1.64
CA SER A 48 -13.21 5.76 2.79
C SER A 48 -12.94 4.39 3.42
N GLY A 49 -11.92 4.32 4.28
CA GLY A 49 -11.48 3.08 4.91
C GLY A 49 -10.61 2.20 3.99
N LEU A 50 -9.87 1.29 4.61
CA LEU A 50 -8.91 0.43 3.93
C LEU A 50 -9.61 -0.53 2.97
N VAL A 51 -10.66 -1.21 3.43
CA VAL A 51 -11.43 -2.17 2.62
C VAL A 51 -12.13 -1.48 1.44
N GLY A 52 -12.60 -0.25 1.62
CA GLY A 52 -13.27 0.51 0.57
C GLY A 52 -12.34 1.05 -0.51
N SER A 53 -11.05 1.22 -0.18
CA SER A 53 -10.09 1.92 -1.04
C SER A 53 -9.04 0.98 -1.66
N PHE A 54 -8.63 -0.08 -0.97
CA PHE A 54 -7.53 -0.97 -1.41
C PHE A 54 -8.02 -2.36 -1.78
N ASP A 55 -7.13 -3.15 -2.40
CA ASP A 55 -7.40 -4.55 -2.77
C ASP A 55 -7.35 -5.48 -1.54
N CYS A 56 -8.43 -5.48 -0.77
CA CYS A 56 -8.61 -6.23 0.48
C CYS A 56 -9.44 -7.52 0.31
N GLY A 57 -9.44 -8.11 -0.89
CA GLY A 57 -10.18 -9.34 -1.20
C GLY A 57 -11.70 -9.23 -1.04
N THR A 58 -12.40 -10.35 -1.28
CA THR A 58 -13.85 -10.43 -1.09
C THR A 58 -14.24 -10.56 0.37
N PHE A 59 -15.51 -10.32 0.68
CA PHE A 59 -16.02 -10.54 2.03
C PHE A 59 -15.87 -12.02 2.45
N GLU A 60 -16.17 -12.97 1.56
CA GLU A 60 -16.02 -14.41 1.86
C GLU A 60 -14.58 -14.79 2.16
N GLN A 61 -13.61 -14.26 1.41
CA GLN A 61 -12.19 -14.51 1.68
C GLN A 61 -11.78 -14.03 3.07
N ARG A 62 -12.27 -12.86 3.50
CA ARG A 62 -12.00 -12.34 4.84
C ARG A 62 -12.62 -13.21 5.95
N VAL A 63 -13.85 -13.68 5.74
CA VAL A 63 -14.52 -14.63 6.65
C VAL A 63 -13.75 -15.95 6.74
N GLN A 64 -13.25 -16.47 5.62
CA GLN A 64 -12.44 -17.70 5.60
C GLN A 64 -11.12 -17.54 6.35
N VAL A 65 -10.42 -16.40 6.16
CA VAL A 65 -9.19 -16.09 6.90
C VAL A 65 -9.45 -16.05 8.41
N GLU A 66 -10.54 -15.39 8.85
CA GLU A 66 -10.92 -15.36 10.25
C GLU A 66 -11.30 -16.75 10.80
N ALA A 67 -12.07 -17.53 10.04
CA ALA A 67 -12.51 -18.86 10.44
C ALA A 67 -11.34 -19.84 10.62
N SER A 68 -10.31 -19.75 9.77
CA SER A 68 -9.10 -20.59 9.85
C SER A 68 -8.33 -20.43 11.18
N HIS A 69 -8.59 -19.35 11.92
CA HIS A 69 -7.92 -19.02 13.18
C HIS A 69 -8.75 -19.37 14.43
N ARG A 70 -9.95 -19.97 14.28
CA ARG A 70 -10.70 -20.50 15.42
C ARG A 70 -10.03 -21.79 15.92
N PRO A 71 -9.56 -21.85 17.18
CA PRO A 71 -9.06 -23.10 17.73
C PRO A 71 -10.22 -24.07 18.00
N GLY A 72 -10.24 -25.21 17.31
CA GLY A 72 -10.80 -26.45 17.84
C GLY A 72 -12.31 -26.59 18.00
N GLU A 73 -13.14 -26.02 17.13
CA GLU A 73 -14.46 -26.61 16.88
C GLU A 73 -14.31 -27.59 15.70
N GLY A 74 -14.42 -28.87 16.01
CA GLY A 74 -14.20 -29.95 15.06
C GLY A 74 -15.09 -29.87 13.82
N GLN A 75 -14.64 -30.56 12.77
CA GLN A 75 -15.47 -30.97 11.63
C GLN A 75 -16.88 -31.35 12.10
N GLY A 76 -17.86 -30.52 11.75
CA GLY A 76 -19.24 -30.70 12.19
C GLY A 76 -20.21 -29.85 11.38
N CYS A 77 -20.69 -30.43 10.29
CA CYS A 77 -21.94 -30.12 9.58
C CYS A 77 -22.14 -28.73 8.96
N LEU A 78 -22.09 -28.70 7.62
CA LEU A 78 -22.83 -27.74 6.81
C LEU A 78 -24.33 -27.94 7.05
N THR A 79 -24.97 -27.04 7.79
CA THR A 79 -26.43 -26.85 7.72
C THR A 79 -26.73 -25.38 7.46
N THR A 80 -26.96 -25.10 6.18
CA THR A 80 -27.88 -24.10 5.62
C THR A 80 -28.40 -23.01 6.57
N GLU A 81 -27.85 -21.81 6.40
CA GLU A 81 -28.52 -20.55 6.73
C GLU A 81 -29.79 -20.41 5.87
N LEU A 82 -30.93 -20.90 6.39
CA LEU A 82 -32.25 -20.44 5.90
C LEU A 82 -33.36 -20.45 6.98
N ASP A 83 -33.04 -20.71 8.25
CA ASP A 83 -34.05 -20.77 9.33
C ASP A 83 -33.93 -19.68 10.42
N GLU A 84 -32.96 -18.76 10.34
CA GLU A 84 -32.79 -17.68 11.34
C GLU A 84 -33.63 -16.41 11.09
N LEU A 85 -34.76 -16.51 10.39
CA LEU A 85 -35.69 -15.39 10.20
C LEU A 85 -37.04 -15.55 10.92
N VAL A 86 -37.23 -16.59 11.72
CA VAL A 86 -38.49 -16.79 12.46
C VAL A 86 -38.21 -17.16 13.91
N HIS A 87 -37.64 -16.27 14.73
CA HIS A 87 -37.86 -16.25 16.20
C HIS A 87 -37.34 -14.93 16.81
N LEU A 88 -37.89 -13.79 16.38
CA LEU A 88 -37.87 -12.57 17.19
C LEU A 88 -39.03 -12.62 18.18
N ASN A 89 -38.81 -13.24 19.34
CA ASN A 89 -39.47 -12.85 20.60
C ASN A 89 -38.90 -13.64 21.80
N GLY A 90 -38.19 -12.92 22.67
CA GLY A 90 -38.00 -13.27 24.08
C GLY A 90 -36.78 -14.12 24.41
N SER A 91 -35.73 -13.46 24.93
CA SER A 91 -34.89 -13.83 26.10
C SER A 91 -33.44 -13.35 25.93
N SER A 92 -32.79 -13.08 27.07
CA SER A 92 -31.48 -12.42 27.24
C SER A 92 -30.43 -12.68 26.16
N ARG A 93 -29.84 -11.60 25.64
CA ARG A 93 -28.54 -11.65 24.97
C ARG A 93 -27.47 -12.02 26.00
N ASP A 94 -27.04 -13.28 26.01
CA ASP A 94 -25.79 -13.66 26.63
C ASP A 94 -24.65 -12.98 25.86
N LEU A 95 -23.94 -12.07 26.54
CA LEU A 95 -22.66 -11.56 26.06
C LEU A 95 -21.68 -12.72 25.90
N PRO A 96 -20.81 -12.74 24.88
CA PRO A 96 -19.75 -13.75 24.77
C PRO A 96 -18.92 -13.74 26.06
N ARG A 97 -18.86 -14.90 26.72
CA ARG A 97 -18.10 -15.09 27.96
C ARG A 97 -16.62 -14.76 27.67
N PRO A 98 -15.93 -13.94 28.49
CA PRO A 98 -14.50 -13.72 28.32
C PRO A 98 -13.77 -15.06 28.36
N GLN A 99 -13.05 -15.41 27.30
CA GLN A 99 -12.14 -16.54 27.35
C GLN A 99 -11.07 -16.22 28.41
N PRO A 100 -10.79 -17.13 29.37
CA PRO A 100 -9.72 -16.91 30.34
C PRO A 100 -8.40 -16.68 29.62
N LEU A 101 -7.62 -15.68 30.03
CA LEU A 101 -6.24 -15.55 29.54
C LEU A 101 -5.46 -16.80 29.95
N ASP A 102 -4.98 -17.55 28.96
CA ASP A 102 -4.03 -18.62 29.20
C ASP A 102 -2.67 -17.98 29.55
N LEU A 103 -2.31 -18.05 30.82
CA LEU A 103 -1.06 -17.49 31.35
C LEU A 103 0.20 -18.15 30.78
N HIS A 104 0.06 -19.28 30.07
CA HIS A 104 1.16 -19.95 29.39
C HIS A 104 1.34 -19.53 27.93
N ASP A 105 0.45 -18.69 27.39
CA ASP A 105 0.58 -18.20 26.02
C ASP A 105 1.73 -17.18 25.92
N PRO A 106 2.77 -17.41 25.10
CA PRO A 106 3.90 -16.48 24.98
C PRO A 106 3.51 -15.08 24.50
N LEU A 107 2.35 -14.93 23.83
CA LEU A 107 1.85 -13.62 23.40
C LEU A 107 1.29 -12.78 24.54
N ILE A 108 1.12 -13.33 25.74
CA ILE A 108 0.70 -12.54 26.90
C ILE A 108 1.70 -11.42 27.22
N ILE A 109 2.99 -11.64 26.91
CA ILE A 109 4.03 -10.62 27.03
C ILE A 109 3.75 -9.45 26.08
N GLN A 110 3.41 -9.74 24.82
CA GLN A 110 3.03 -8.71 23.84
C GLN A 110 1.78 -7.94 24.29
N THR A 111 0.74 -8.65 24.76
CA THR A 111 -0.46 -8.03 25.32
C THR A 111 -0.13 -7.07 26.46
N HIS A 112 0.71 -7.50 27.41
CA HIS A 112 1.08 -6.67 28.55
C HIS A 112 1.99 -5.49 28.16
N GLN A 113 2.93 -5.68 27.23
CA GLN A 113 3.78 -4.59 26.75
C GLN A 113 2.92 -3.49 26.11
N ILE A 114 2.02 -3.86 25.18
CA ILE A 114 1.09 -2.92 24.54
C ILE A 114 0.20 -2.22 25.59
N LEU A 115 -0.30 -2.96 26.59
CA LEU A 115 -1.10 -2.39 27.66
C LEU A 115 -0.32 -1.32 28.46
N LEU A 116 0.92 -1.61 28.82
CA LEU A 116 1.77 -0.70 29.60
C LEU A 116 2.09 0.56 28.79
N ASP A 117 2.46 0.40 27.52
CA ASP A 117 2.74 1.51 26.61
C ASP A 117 1.50 2.43 26.47
N ILE A 118 0.31 1.84 26.27
CA ILE A 118 -0.95 2.59 26.18
C ILE A 118 -1.30 3.26 27.52
N LYS A 119 -1.10 2.57 28.64
CA LYS A 119 -1.34 3.11 29.98
C LYS A 119 -0.50 4.35 30.24
N GLU A 120 0.76 4.32 29.85
CA GLU A 120 1.67 5.44 30.00
C GLU A 120 1.17 6.68 29.25
N VAL A 121 0.88 6.56 27.95
CA VAL A 121 0.45 7.73 27.15
C VAL A 121 -0.91 8.28 27.56
N VAL A 122 -1.82 7.40 28.04
CA VAL A 122 -3.15 7.81 28.54
C VAL A 122 -3.06 8.46 29.92
N ALA A 123 -2.13 8.03 30.78
CA ALA A 123 -1.97 8.56 32.13
C ALA A 123 -1.15 9.87 32.17
N VAL A 124 -0.08 9.95 31.38
CA VAL A 124 0.82 11.11 31.38
C VAL A 124 0.25 12.26 30.54
N LYS A 125 -0.38 11.96 29.38
CA LYS A 125 -0.88 12.93 28.39
C LYS A 125 0.10 14.09 28.15
N PRO A 126 1.20 13.88 27.39
CA PRO A 126 2.14 14.95 27.06
C PRO A 126 1.43 16.15 26.42
N ARG A 127 2.06 17.33 26.49
CA ARG A 127 1.45 18.57 25.96
C ARG A 127 1.12 18.42 24.48
N ASN A 128 -0.13 18.74 24.11
CA ASN A 128 -0.69 18.54 22.77
C ASN A 128 -0.92 17.07 22.37
N SER A 129 -0.96 16.15 23.34
CA SER A 129 -1.36 14.76 23.09
C SER A 129 -2.72 14.69 22.42
N VAL A 130 -2.84 13.79 21.45
CA VAL A 130 -4.07 13.54 20.71
C VAL A 130 -4.93 12.46 21.37
N VAL A 131 -4.48 11.93 22.50
CA VAL A 131 -5.17 10.90 23.28
C VAL A 131 -6.22 11.55 24.16
N GLU A 132 -7.48 11.35 23.79
CA GLU A 132 -8.65 11.86 24.51
C GLU A 132 -9.09 10.91 25.63
N LEU A 133 -8.71 9.64 25.57
CA LEU A 133 -9.10 8.61 26.54
C LEU A 133 -8.62 8.93 27.96
N GLU A 134 -9.37 8.47 28.96
CA GLU A 134 -8.99 8.54 30.38
C GLU A 134 -8.79 7.13 30.93
N TRP A 135 -7.72 6.95 31.72
CA TRP A 135 -7.40 5.62 32.25
C TRP A 135 -8.47 5.17 33.26
N SER A 136 -8.97 3.95 33.07
CA SER A 136 -9.93 3.32 33.97
C SER A 136 -9.76 1.80 33.94
N THR A 137 -10.30 1.12 34.96
CA THR A 137 -10.30 -0.35 35.00
C THR A 137 -11.04 -0.98 33.81
N VAL A 138 -12.09 -0.31 33.32
CA VAL A 138 -12.84 -0.73 32.13
C VAL A 138 -11.99 -0.59 30.86
N LEU A 139 -11.26 0.52 30.71
CA LEU A 139 -10.37 0.72 29.57
C LEU A 139 -9.22 -0.30 29.58
N GLU A 140 -8.66 -0.59 30.75
CA GLU A 140 -7.62 -1.61 30.95
C GLU A 140 -8.12 -3.00 30.50
N GLN A 141 -9.31 -3.41 30.94
CA GLN A 141 -9.93 -4.67 30.51
C GLN A 141 -10.20 -4.71 29.01
N THR A 142 -10.65 -3.60 28.44
CA THR A 142 -10.93 -3.48 26.99
C THR A 142 -9.63 -3.59 26.18
N CYS A 143 -8.54 -3.00 26.68
CA CYS A 143 -7.22 -3.09 26.05
C CYS A 143 -6.70 -4.54 26.07
N ILE A 144 -6.76 -5.20 27.23
CA ILE A 144 -6.35 -6.61 27.38
C ILE A 144 -7.18 -7.52 26.48
N GLN A 145 -8.50 -7.28 26.38
CA GLN A 145 -9.37 -8.07 25.52
C GLN A 145 -9.03 -7.88 24.04
N PHE A 146 -8.90 -6.63 23.59
CA PHE A 146 -8.60 -6.32 22.19
C PHE A 146 -7.23 -6.85 21.76
N PHE A 147 -6.18 -6.63 22.56
CA PHE A 147 -4.83 -7.14 22.30
C PHE A 147 -4.55 -8.50 22.95
N SER A 148 -5.59 -9.28 23.26
CA SER A 148 -5.41 -10.62 23.83
C SER A 148 -4.66 -11.55 22.86
N PRO A 149 -3.96 -12.59 23.35
CA PRO A 149 -3.26 -13.54 22.48
C PRO A 149 -4.11 -14.13 21.34
N HIS A 150 -5.39 -14.40 21.60
CA HIS A 150 -6.32 -14.89 20.58
C HIS A 150 -6.58 -13.83 19.50
N ASN A 151 -6.93 -12.61 19.91
CA ASN A 151 -7.22 -11.52 18.98
C ASN A 151 -5.98 -11.05 18.22
N LEU A 152 -4.80 -11.04 18.85
CA LEU A 152 -3.54 -10.77 18.15
C LEU A 152 -3.32 -11.75 16.99
N ARG A 153 -3.50 -13.07 17.21
CA ARG A 153 -3.39 -14.06 16.13
C ARG A 153 -4.44 -13.85 15.04
N LYS A 154 -5.69 -13.63 15.42
CA LYS A 154 -6.79 -13.34 14.48
C LYS A 154 -6.48 -12.11 13.61
N TYR A 155 -6.15 -10.99 14.23
CA TYR A 155 -5.90 -9.73 13.51
C TYR A 155 -4.62 -9.79 12.70
N LEU A 156 -3.55 -10.42 13.18
CA LEU A 156 -2.35 -10.59 12.36
C LEU A 156 -2.58 -11.53 11.17
N SER A 157 -3.45 -12.54 11.30
CA SER A 157 -3.85 -13.35 10.15
C SER A 157 -4.52 -12.51 9.06
N LEU A 158 -5.47 -11.66 9.45
CA LEU A 158 -6.11 -10.71 8.55
C LEU A 158 -5.08 -9.72 7.96
N PHE A 159 -4.16 -9.21 8.77
CA PHE A 159 -3.06 -8.39 8.28
C PHE A 159 -2.27 -9.11 7.19
N TRP A 160 -1.80 -10.34 7.42
CA TRP A 160 -0.98 -11.07 6.45
C TRP A 160 -1.73 -11.41 5.16
N HIS A 161 -2.93 -11.96 5.26
CA HIS A 161 -3.63 -12.48 4.09
C HIS A 161 -4.38 -11.37 3.32
N ILE A 162 -4.85 -10.33 4.02
CA ILE A 162 -5.73 -9.31 3.44
C ILE A 162 -5.01 -7.99 3.22
N TRP A 163 -4.17 -7.54 4.16
CA TRP A 163 -3.54 -6.22 4.04
C TRP A 163 -2.13 -6.24 3.42
N HIS A 164 -1.24 -7.10 3.92
CA HIS A 164 0.19 -7.13 3.58
C HIS A 164 0.48 -7.12 2.07
N PRO A 165 -0.27 -7.81 1.19
CA PRO A 165 -0.07 -7.70 -0.25
C PRO A 165 -0.17 -6.28 -0.81
N ASN A 166 -0.98 -5.42 -0.20
CA ASN A 166 -1.12 -4.01 -0.59
C ASN A 166 0.11 -3.20 -0.21
N VAL A 167 0.77 -3.51 0.90
CA VAL A 167 1.93 -2.79 1.43
C VAL A 167 2.88 -3.79 2.07
N ASN A 168 3.84 -4.28 1.28
CA ASN A 168 4.61 -5.49 1.56
C ASN A 168 6.05 -5.22 2.01
N PHE A 169 6.26 -4.42 3.05
CA PHE A 169 7.60 -4.11 3.58
C PHE A 169 8.03 -4.93 4.79
N VAL A 170 7.15 -5.73 5.41
CA VAL A 170 7.50 -6.64 6.51
C VAL A 170 7.79 -8.02 5.92
N HIS A 171 8.94 -8.62 6.27
CA HIS A 171 9.32 -9.93 5.75
C HIS A 171 8.64 -11.05 6.55
N ARG A 172 7.52 -11.55 6.05
CA ARG A 172 6.69 -12.57 6.71
C ARG A 172 7.49 -13.82 7.15
N PRO A 173 8.38 -14.41 6.33
CA PRO A 173 9.11 -15.63 6.71
C PRO A 173 10.04 -15.48 7.92
N THR A 174 10.57 -14.28 8.19
CA THR A 174 11.44 -14.01 9.36
C THR A 174 10.74 -13.25 10.46
N PHE A 175 9.47 -12.88 10.29
CA PHE A 175 8.72 -12.18 11.31
C PHE A 175 8.37 -13.15 12.44
N ASP A 176 8.74 -12.79 13.66
CA ASP A 176 8.34 -13.51 14.86
C ASP A 176 7.52 -12.60 15.76
N LEU A 177 6.31 -13.05 16.07
CA LEU A 177 5.34 -12.26 16.83
C LEU A 177 5.77 -12.05 18.29
N VAL A 178 6.51 -13.01 18.86
CA VAL A 178 6.93 -12.95 20.27
C VAL A 178 8.06 -11.94 20.46
N THR A 179 9.03 -11.90 19.54
CA THR A 179 10.24 -11.07 19.67
C THR A 179 10.17 -9.71 18.98
N SER A 180 9.16 -9.45 18.15
CA SER A 180 8.98 -8.15 17.49
C SER A 180 8.60 -7.03 18.48
N LYS A 181 8.88 -5.77 18.12
CA LYS A 181 8.46 -4.61 18.91
C LYS A 181 6.93 -4.58 19.09
N SER A 182 6.49 -4.32 20.32
CA SER A 182 5.07 -4.20 20.69
C SER A 182 4.32 -3.19 19.83
N ILE A 183 4.94 -2.05 19.53
CA ILE A 183 4.35 -0.99 18.70
C ILE A 183 4.07 -1.44 17.27
N LEU A 184 4.91 -2.31 16.69
CA LEU A 184 4.71 -2.87 15.35
C LEU A 184 3.56 -3.89 15.38
N VAL A 185 3.56 -4.77 16.39
CA VAL A 185 2.48 -5.75 16.59
C VAL A 185 1.14 -5.05 16.79
N ALA A 186 1.09 -3.97 17.58
CA ALA A 186 -0.11 -3.17 17.77
C ALA A 186 -0.61 -2.55 16.45
N CYS A 187 0.28 -1.94 15.66
CA CYS A 187 -0.09 -1.39 14.34
C CYS A 187 -0.63 -2.45 13.38
N MET A 188 0.04 -3.61 13.31
CA MET A 188 -0.41 -4.73 12.49
C MET A 188 -1.79 -5.26 12.94
N ALA A 189 -2.01 -5.37 14.25
CA ALA A 189 -3.29 -5.78 14.81
C ALA A 189 -4.40 -4.77 14.50
N LEU A 190 -4.13 -3.46 14.60
CA LEU A 190 -5.11 -2.42 14.26
C LEU A 190 -5.51 -2.47 12.79
N ILE A 191 -4.54 -2.58 11.88
CA ILE A 191 -4.81 -2.73 10.45
C ILE A 191 -5.60 -4.02 10.19
N GLY A 192 -5.19 -5.14 10.80
CA GLY A 192 -5.89 -6.43 10.71
C GLY A 192 -7.35 -6.35 11.17
N ALA A 193 -7.60 -5.68 12.29
CA ALA A 193 -8.94 -5.43 12.80
C ALA A 193 -9.74 -4.47 11.90
N SER A 194 -9.11 -3.47 11.26
CA SER A 194 -9.76 -2.58 10.29
C SER A 194 -10.17 -3.29 9.00
N VAL A 195 -9.46 -4.34 8.60
CA VAL A 195 -9.82 -5.19 7.46
C VAL A 195 -10.59 -6.45 7.87
N SER A 196 -11.04 -6.57 9.12
CA SER A 196 -11.90 -7.68 9.57
C SER A 196 -13.26 -7.63 8.88
N PRO A 197 -13.90 -8.79 8.57
CA PRO A 197 -15.30 -8.80 8.13
C PRO A 197 -16.27 -8.40 9.25
N SER A 198 -15.84 -8.42 10.51
CA SER A 198 -16.63 -7.98 11.67
C SER A 198 -16.59 -6.46 11.85
N LYS A 199 -17.74 -5.81 11.72
CA LYS A 199 -17.89 -4.37 11.99
C LYS A 199 -17.48 -4.00 13.41
N THR A 200 -17.73 -4.89 14.38
CA THR A 200 -17.34 -4.69 15.78
C THR A 200 -15.83 -4.62 15.93
N ASP A 201 -15.06 -5.47 15.23
CA ASP A 201 -13.60 -5.36 15.25
C ASP A 201 -13.13 -4.03 14.67
N ASN A 202 -13.74 -3.60 13.55
CA ASN A 202 -13.39 -2.34 12.91
C ASN A 202 -13.64 -1.13 13.84
N GLU A 203 -14.77 -1.13 14.55
CA GLU A 203 -15.13 -0.08 15.51
C GLU A 203 -14.23 -0.10 16.76
N GLN A 204 -13.90 -1.28 17.28
CA GLN A 204 -13.00 -1.41 18.44
C GLN A 204 -11.56 -0.97 18.12
N ALA A 205 -11.06 -1.23 16.91
CA ALA A 205 -9.73 -0.78 16.49
C ALA A 205 -9.59 0.75 16.61
N LYS A 206 -10.63 1.50 16.25
CA LYS A 206 -10.62 2.97 16.25
C LYS A 206 -10.40 3.58 17.64
N ILE A 207 -10.76 2.86 18.70
CA ILE A 207 -10.53 3.29 20.10
C ILE A 207 -9.03 3.50 20.34
N TRP A 208 -8.18 2.64 19.76
CA TRP A 208 -6.75 2.58 20.05
C TRP A 208 -5.88 3.38 19.09
N PHE A 209 -6.44 3.91 17.99
CA PHE A 209 -5.68 4.59 16.94
C PHE A 209 -4.81 5.74 17.43
N ASN A 210 -5.35 6.63 18.27
CA ASN A 210 -4.61 7.77 18.80
C ASN A 210 -3.58 7.34 19.86
N CYS A 211 -3.86 6.32 20.66
CA CYS A 211 -2.90 5.80 21.64
C CYS A 211 -1.72 5.15 20.94
N VAL A 212 -1.99 4.29 19.95
CA VAL A 212 -0.93 3.62 19.17
C VAL A 212 -0.15 4.63 18.34
N GLU A 213 -0.81 5.68 17.83
CA GLU A 213 -0.10 6.81 17.22
C GLU A 213 0.88 7.47 18.21
N GLU A 214 0.46 7.78 19.44
CA GLU A 214 1.38 8.41 20.40
C GLU A 214 2.53 7.49 20.80
N ILE A 215 2.28 6.24 21.20
CA ILE A 215 3.36 5.32 21.64
C ILE A 215 4.41 5.10 20.54
N VAL A 216 4.00 5.04 19.26
CA VAL A 216 4.92 4.86 18.13
C VAL A 216 5.78 6.11 17.93
N PHE A 217 5.19 7.30 18.01
CA PHE A 217 5.89 8.56 17.79
C PHE A 217 6.61 9.08 19.04
N THR A 218 6.57 8.35 20.15
CA THR A 218 7.41 8.56 21.33
C THR A 218 8.34 7.37 21.61
N ASP A 219 8.39 6.36 20.73
CA ASP A 219 9.25 5.20 20.89
C ASP A 219 10.72 5.58 20.77
N ASP A 220 11.54 5.08 21.68
CA ASP A 220 12.97 5.41 21.74
C ASP A 220 13.71 5.03 20.45
N ASP A 221 13.43 3.87 19.84
CA ASP A 221 14.11 3.47 18.60
C ASP A 221 13.70 4.35 17.40
N PHE A 222 12.53 5.01 17.48
CA PHE A 222 12.06 5.95 16.48
C PHE A 222 12.54 7.38 16.74
N CYS A 223 12.64 7.82 18.00
CA CYS A 223 12.95 9.20 18.36
C CYS A 223 14.43 9.46 18.67
N ASN A 224 15.23 8.42 18.93
CA ASN A 224 16.63 8.60 19.32
C ASN A 224 17.46 9.20 18.18
N ASP A 225 17.91 10.45 18.40
CA ASP A 225 18.91 11.14 17.59
C ASP A 225 20.23 10.36 17.66
N PRO A 226 20.92 10.08 16.54
CA PRO A 226 22.28 9.52 16.53
C PRO A 226 23.30 10.51 17.11
N LEU A 227 23.14 10.91 18.38
CA LEU A 227 24.01 11.83 19.13
C LEU A 227 25.42 11.28 19.39
N ASN A 228 25.73 10.06 18.97
CA ASN A 228 27.09 9.54 18.87
C ASN A 228 27.57 9.57 17.41
N ASN A 229 27.76 10.80 16.90
CA ASN A 229 28.40 11.16 15.62
C ASN A 229 29.86 10.68 15.48
N GLN A 230 30.08 9.37 15.56
CA GLN A 230 31.31 8.71 15.10
C GLN A 230 31.05 7.50 14.18
N ASP A 231 29.83 6.97 14.13
CA ASP A 231 29.47 5.84 13.25
C ASP A 231 28.39 6.20 12.23
N THR A 232 28.60 7.24 11.42
CA THR A 232 27.95 7.35 10.09
C THR A 232 28.48 6.28 9.11
N LEU A 233 29.06 5.20 9.65
CA LEU A 233 29.45 4.00 8.94
C LEU A 233 28.20 3.12 8.83
N LEU A 234 27.61 3.11 7.63
CA LEU A 234 26.70 2.09 7.10
C LEU A 234 25.89 1.33 8.17
N LEU A 235 24.72 1.86 8.55
CA LEU A 235 23.77 1.16 9.43
C LEU A 235 23.64 -0.29 8.99
N ASN A 236 24.09 -1.23 9.83
CA ASN A 236 23.89 -2.64 9.60
C ASN A 236 22.40 -2.96 9.85
N PRO A 237 21.61 -3.33 8.82
CA PRO A 237 20.16 -3.45 8.97
C PRO A 237 19.73 -4.54 9.95
N VAL A 238 20.50 -5.63 10.05
CA VAL A 238 20.21 -6.73 10.99
C VAL A 238 20.34 -6.27 12.43
N GLN A 239 21.42 -5.53 12.72
CA GLN A 239 21.68 -5.00 14.07
C GLN A 239 20.69 -3.91 14.47
N ASN A 240 20.06 -3.25 13.49
CA ASN A 240 19.11 -2.16 13.69
C ASN A 240 17.67 -2.58 13.34
N ILE A 241 17.34 -3.87 13.40
CA ILE A 241 16.00 -4.36 13.06
C ILE A 241 14.91 -3.72 13.92
N SER A 242 15.19 -3.41 15.20
CA SER A 242 14.25 -2.72 16.08
C SER A 242 13.89 -1.32 15.56
N LYS A 243 14.89 -0.56 15.08
CA LYS A 243 14.67 0.74 14.43
C LYS A 243 13.87 0.59 13.14
N ILE A 244 14.18 -0.41 12.31
CA ILE A 244 13.39 -0.71 11.09
C ILE A 244 11.93 -0.98 11.47
N GLN A 245 11.68 -1.80 12.49
CA GLN A 245 10.33 -2.09 12.98
C GLN A 245 9.61 -0.85 13.51
N ALA A 246 10.34 0.08 14.16
CA ALA A 246 9.79 1.35 14.62
C ALA A 246 9.39 2.26 13.44
N LEU A 247 10.23 2.37 12.41
CA LEU A 247 9.92 3.10 11.18
C LEU A 247 8.72 2.49 10.43
N GLN A 248 8.67 1.15 10.35
CA GLN A 248 7.53 0.41 9.79
C GLN A 248 6.23 0.71 10.56
N ALA A 249 6.27 0.72 11.89
CA ALA A 249 5.12 1.07 12.72
C ALA A 249 4.67 2.52 12.47
N ALA A 250 5.59 3.48 12.42
CA ALA A 250 5.27 4.89 12.15
C ALA A 250 4.63 5.11 10.78
N TYR A 251 5.09 4.37 9.75
CA TYR A 251 4.42 4.34 8.46
C TYR A 251 2.99 3.77 8.55
N MET A 252 2.81 2.64 9.23
CA MET A 252 1.50 2.01 9.42
C MET A 252 0.51 2.96 10.12
N VAL A 253 0.98 3.74 11.10
CA VAL A 253 0.17 4.79 11.74
C VAL A 253 -0.30 5.83 10.73
N CYS A 254 0.62 6.36 9.91
CA CYS A 254 0.26 7.33 8.87
C CYS A 254 -0.77 6.75 7.89
N LEU A 255 -0.62 5.47 7.57
CA LEU A 255 -1.50 4.74 6.68
C LEU A 255 -2.90 4.53 7.28
N TYR A 256 -3.06 3.88 8.44
CA TYR A 256 -4.43 3.63 8.95
C TYR A 256 -5.14 4.93 9.34
N GLN A 257 -4.44 5.91 9.94
CA GLN A 257 -5.05 7.21 10.25
C GLN A 257 -5.41 8.00 8.98
N GLY A 258 -4.68 7.79 7.88
CA GLY A 258 -4.94 8.42 6.58
C GLY A 258 -6.24 7.97 5.91
N TRP A 259 -6.70 6.73 6.17
CA TRP A 259 -7.88 6.16 5.51
C TRP A 259 -9.04 5.84 6.46
N GLU A 260 -8.76 5.38 7.69
CA GLU A 260 -9.76 5.03 8.71
C GLU A 260 -10.00 6.14 9.75
N GLY A 261 -9.04 7.06 9.89
CA GLY A 261 -9.09 8.15 10.86
C GLY A 261 -10.10 9.24 10.50
N THR A 262 -10.38 10.12 11.46
CA THR A 262 -11.21 11.30 11.23
C THR A 262 -10.50 12.33 10.33
N GLU A 263 -11.24 13.32 9.83
CA GLU A 263 -10.66 14.42 9.05
C GLU A 263 -9.59 15.21 9.82
N ALA A 264 -9.65 15.23 11.17
CA ALA A 264 -8.61 15.81 12.01
C ALA A 264 -7.35 14.92 12.03
N ASN A 265 -7.52 13.60 12.17
CA ASN A 265 -6.41 12.64 12.12
C ASN A 265 -5.68 12.73 10.77
N LYS A 266 -6.41 12.66 9.66
CA LYS A 266 -5.84 12.72 8.31
C LYS A 266 -5.01 13.99 8.07
N ARG A 267 -5.53 15.16 8.48
CA ARG A 267 -4.77 16.42 8.41
C ARG A 267 -3.51 16.39 9.26
N ARG A 268 -3.60 15.86 10.48
CA ARG A 268 -2.43 15.74 11.38
C ARG A 268 -1.37 14.82 10.80
N ILE A 269 -1.76 13.68 10.23
CA ILE A 269 -0.83 12.79 9.55
C ILE A 269 -0.11 13.52 8.42
N ARG A 270 -0.86 14.11 7.49
CA ARG A 270 -0.27 14.79 6.33
C ARG A 270 0.63 15.95 6.72
N ARG A 271 0.27 16.74 7.72
CA ARG A 271 0.99 17.98 8.07
C ARG A 271 2.15 17.78 9.03
N TYR A 272 2.03 16.81 9.94
CA TYR A 272 2.95 16.67 11.08
C TYR A 272 3.62 15.29 11.10
N ARG A 273 2.87 14.21 11.36
CA ARG A 273 3.45 12.89 11.63
C ARG A 273 4.24 12.34 10.45
N PHE A 274 3.75 12.52 9.23
CA PHE A 274 4.45 12.02 8.05
C PHE A 274 5.77 12.77 7.78
N SER A 275 5.85 14.05 8.13
CA SER A 275 7.12 14.81 8.05
C SER A 275 8.18 14.19 8.97
N THR A 276 7.80 13.73 10.17
CA THR A 276 8.71 13.00 11.07
C THR A 276 9.16 11.68 10.46
N VAL A 277 8.27 10.93 9.81
CA VAL A 277 8.62 9.68 9.11
C VAL A 277 9.66 9.93 8.01
N ILE A 278 9.52 11.02 7.23
CA ILE A 278 10.50 11.41 6.22
C ILE A 278 11.85 11.77 6.84
N SER A 279 11.85 12.57 7.93
CA SER A 279 13.09 12.92 8.64
C SER A 279 13.81 11.66 9.11
N MET A 280 13.08 10.73 9.75
CA MET A 280 13.67 9.46 10.17
C MET A 280 14.19 8.64 8.99
N ALA A 281 13.46 8.56 7.87
CA ALA A 281 13.96 7.86 6.69
C ALA A 281 15.29 8.43 6.18
N ARG A 282 15.48 9.75 6.25
CA ARG A 282 16.74 10.43 5.90
C ARG A 282 17.85 10.13 6.91
N ASP A 283 17.53 10.08 8.21
CA ASP A 283 18.48 9.74 9.27
C ASP A 283 18.97 8.29 9.18
N PHE A 284 18.12 7.37 8.69
CA PHE A 284 18.54 6.01 8.34
C PHE A 284 19.44 5.96 7.10
N GLY A 285 19.55 7.05 6.34
CA GLY A 285 20.37 7.13 5.15
C GLY A 285 19.80 6.34 3.98
N ILE A 286 18.76 6.89 3.32
CA ILE A 286 18.10 6.31 2.12
C ILE A 286 19.11 5.74 1.13
N MET A 287 20.15 6.51 0.81
CA MET A 287 21.19 6.17 -0.18
C MET A 287 21.97 4.87 0.14
N SER A 288 22.01 4.49 1.43
CA SER A 288 22.73 3.33 1.94
C SER A 288 21.92 2.03 1.87
N ALA A 289 20.61 2.11 1.60
CA ALA A 289 19.74 0.94 1.42
C ALA A 289 20.06 0.23 0.09
N ARG A 290 21.09 -0.61 0.15
CA ARG A 290 21.65 -1.35 -0.97
C ARG A 290 21.98 -2.76 -0.55
N HIS A 291 21.72 -3.68 -1.47
CA HIS A 291 22.16 -5.05 -1.36
C HIS A 291 23.63 -5.20 -1.74
N PRO A 292 24.39 -6.07 -1.04
CA PRO A 292 25.68 -6.50 -1.53
C PRO A 292 25.53 -7.31 -2.81
N ASP A 293 26.66 -7.59 -3.45
CA ASP A 293 26.67 -8.49 -4.59
C ASP A 293 26.46 -9.95 -4.16
N TYR A 294 25.28 -10.49 -4.43
CA TYR A 294 24.98 -11.90 -4.16
C TYR A 294 25.51 -12.87 -5.23
N SER A 295 26.01 -12.40 -6.38
CA SER A 295 26.49 -13.28 -7.47
C SER A 295 27.73 -14.09 -7.12
N THR A 296 28.55 -13.55 -6.22
CA THR A 296 29.78 -14.19 -5.70
C THR A 296 29.53 -14.93 -4.39
N CYS A 297 28.29 -14.90 -3.87
CA CYS A 297 27.94 -15.50 -2.60
C CYS A 297 27.60 -16.98 -2.80
N LEU A 298 28.44 -17.85 -2.22
CA LEU A 298 28.14 -19.28 -2.12
C LEU A 298 26.97 -19.50 -1.14
N TYR A 299 26.18 -20.54 -1.36
CA TYR A 299 25.00 -20.86 -0.54
C TYR A 299 25.29 -20.93 0.98
N ASP A 300 26.48 -21.38 1.36
CA ASP A 300 26.95 -21.51 2.75
C ASP A 300 27.32 -20.17 3.40
N ARG A 301 27.53 -19.12 2.60
CA ARG A 301 27.90 -17.77 3.06
C ARG A 301 26.75 -16.76 2.97
N PHE A 302 25.60 -17.16 2.43
CA PHE A 302 24.44 -16.29 2.29
C PHE A 302 23.77 -16.04 3.65
N ASP A 303 23.84 -14.81 4.14
CA ASP A 303 23.11 -14.38 5.32
C ASP A 303 21.68 -13.95 4.93
N TRP A 304 20.74 -14.87 5.13
CA TRP A 304 19.33 -14.64 4.81
C TRP A 304 18.69 -13.56 5.70
N ARG A 305 19.15 -13.40 6.95
CA ARG A 305 18.63 -12.36 7.85
C ARG A 305 19.11 -10.98 7.42
N ASP A 306 20.37 -10.86 6.96
CA ASP A 306 20.89 -9.62 6.37
C ASP A 306 20.18 -9.25 5.08
N PHE A 307 19.94 -10.21 4.19
CA PHE A 307 19.10 -9.98 3.02
C PHE A 307 17.71 -9.47 3.41
N ALA A 308 17.02 -10.19 4.31
CA ALA A 308 15.67 -9.82 4.71
C ALA A 308 15.62 -8.44 5.37
N ALA A 309 16.58 -8.09 6.23
CA ALA A 309 16.62 -6.77 6.86
C ALA A 309 16.86 -5.64 5.84
N ARG A 310 17.77 -5.84 4.88
CA ARG A 310 18.03 -4.88 3.79
C ARG A 310 16.82 -4.69 2.88
N GLU A 311 16.18 -5.79 2.49
CA GLU A 311 15.03 -5.75 1.59
C GLU A 311 13.82 -5.09 2.27
N GLN A 312 13.61 -5.34 3.57
CA GLN A 312 12.60 -4.62 4.36
C GLN A 312 12.88 -3.11 4.40
N LEU A 313 14.15 -2.71 4.55
CA LEU A 313 14.57 -1.29 4.56
C LEU A 313 14.34 -0.62 3.18
N ILE A 314 14.71 -1.29 2.09
CA ILE A 314 14.46 -0.81 0.72
C ILE A 314 12.96 -0.65 0.48
N ARG A 315 12.16 -1.65 0.85
CA ARG A 315 10.70 -1.64 0.64
C ARG A 315 10.02 -0.56 1.48
N ILE A 316 10.40 -0.36 2.75
CA ILE A 316 9.79 0.71 3.55
C ILE A 316 10.13 2.09 2.97
N PHE A 317 11.34 2.32 2.45
CA PHE A 317 11.67 3.57 1.76
C PHE A 317 10.87 3.78 0.47
N LEU A 318 10.65 2.73 -0.33
CA LEU A 318 9.75 2.80 -1.48
C LEU A 318 8.32 3.15 -1.06
N TRP A 319 7.82 2.57 0.03
CA TRP A 319 6.47 2.85 0.52
C TRP A 319 6.32 4.25 1.12
N ILE A 320 7.33 4.76 1.84
CA ILE A 320 7.37 6.17 2.29
C ILE A 320 7.35 7.10 1.07
N TYR A 321 8.16 6.83 0.06
CA TYR A 321 8.17 7.58 -1.19
C TYR A 321 6.79 7.57 -1.89
N LEU A 322 6.16 6.39 -1.99
CA LEU A 322 4.83 6.23 -2.57
C LEU A 322 3.74 6.99 -1.79
N LEU A 323 3.78 7.00 -0.45
CA LEU A 323 2.81 7.73 0.35
C LEU A 323 2.98 9.25 0.21
N ASP A 324 4.23 9.74 0.09
CA ASP A 324 4.47 11.16 -0.24
C ASP A 324 3.86 11.54 -1.59
N HIS A 325 4.03 10.67 -2.60
CA HIS A 325 3.45 10.90 -3.93
C HIS A 325 1.93 10.72 -3.95
N ALA A 326 1.35 9.87 -3.09
CA ALA A 326 -0.08 9.81 -2.90
C ALA A 326 -0.64 11.16 -2.40
N PHE A 327 0.08 11.88 -1.54
CA PHE A 327 -0.33 13.23 -1.13
C PHE A 327 -0.22 14.26 -2.26
N VAL A 328 0.73 14.09 -3.18
CA VAL A 328 0.78 14.90 -4.42
C VAL A 328 -0.47 14.65 -5.26
N ILE A 329 -0.76 13.37 -5.54
CA ILE A 329 -1.85 12.97 -6.45
C ILE A 329 -3.20 13.35 -5.86
N PHE A 330 -3.47 13.00 -4.60
CA PHE A 330 -4.81 13.04 -4.01
C PHE A 330 -5.11 14.26 -3.16
N ASN A 331 -4.09 14.95 -2.66
CA ASN A 331 -4.25 16.12 -1.79
C ASN A 331 -3.60 17.38 -2.38
N ASN A 332 -3.05 17.29 -3.61
CA ASN A 332 -2.40 18.39 -4.30
C ASN A 332 -1.34 19.07 -3.42
N LEU A 333 -0.55 18.27 -2.70
CA LEU A 333 0.54 18.76 -1.86
C LEU A 333 1.86 18.71 -2.63
N PRO A 334 2.79 19.65 -2.39
CA PRO A 334 4.13 19.54 -2.95
C PRO A 334 4.83 18.28 -2.40
N PRO A 335 5.57 17.55 -3.26
CA PRO A 335 6.35 16.40 -2.80
C PRO A 335 7.38 16.86 -1.78
N ARG A 336 7.50 16.14 -0.67
CA ARG A 336 8.50 16.40 0.38
C ARG A 336 9.77 15.61 0.14
N MET A 337 9.68 14.56 -0.69
CA MET A 337 10.80 13.77 -1.15
C MET A 337 11.13 14.08 -2.61
N VAL A 338 12.42 14.21 -2.92
CA VAL A 338 12.90 14.47 -4.29
C VAL A 338 13.46 13.21 -4.92
N ILE A 339 13.33 13.02 -6.23
CA ILE A 339 13.86 11.81 -6.87
C ILE A 339 15.38 11.66 -6.69
N LYS A 340 16.11 12.76 -6.52
CA LYS A 340 17.57 12.76 -6.33
C LYS A 340 18.04 12.10 -5.03
N GLU A 341 17.24 12.09 -3.96
CA GLU A 341 17.60 11.40 -2.71
C GLU A 341 17.36 9.88 -2.80
N MET A 342 16.57 9.40 -3.75
CA MET A 342 16.27 7.97 -3.96
C MET A 342 17.41 7.22 -4.68
N SER A 343 18.64 7.46 -4.25
CA SER A 343 19.87 6.83 -4.74
C SER A 343 20.14 5.49 -4.06
N MET A 344 19.10 4.67 -3.93
CA MET A 344 19.08 3.34 -3.29
C MET A 344 18.81 2.24 -4.32
N HIS A 345 18.97 0.96 -3.96
CA HIS A 345 18.56 -0.15 -4.84
C HIS A 345 17.04 -0.30 -4.87
N MET A 346 16.52 -0.98 -5.89
CA MET A 346 15.10 -1.33 -6.00
C MET A 346 14.81 -2.61 -5.19
N ALA A 347 13.53 -2.87 -4.95
CA ALA A 347 13.09 -4.11 -4.32
C ALA A 347 13.41 -5.31 -5.21
N PHE A 348 13.86 -6.40 -4.59
CA PHE A 348 13.96 -7.70 -5.26
C PHE A 348 12.56 -8.28 -5.57
N PRO A 349 12.44 -9.17 -6.58
CA PRO A 349 11.19 -9.83 -6.90
C PRO A 349 10.56 -10.58 -5.71
N GLU A 350 9.25 -10.76 -5.76
CA GLU A 350 8.47 -11.42 -4.72
C GLU A 350 8.95 -12.85 -4.45
N ALA A 351 9.46 -13.59 -5.44
CA ALA A 351 10.01 -14.93 -5.22
C ALA A 351 11.18 -14.95 -4.21
N ALA A 352 12.06 -13.94 -4.24
CA ALA A 352 13.18 -13.85 -3.31
C ALA A 352 12.72 -13.35 -1.92
N PHE A 353 11.84 -12.36 -1.89
CA PHE A 353 11.33 -11.77 -0.63
C PHE A 353 10.29 -12.65 0.08
N GLN A 354 9.60 -13.54 -0.63
CA GLN A 354 8.62 -14.46 -0.03
C GLN A 354 9.19 -15.87 0.17
N ALA A 355 10.46 -16.11 -0.17
CA ALA A 355 11.12 -17.38 0.04
C ALA A 355 11.04 -17.80 1.52
N SER A 356 10.66 -19.05 1.77
CA SER A 356 10.45 -19.54 3.15
C SER A 356 11.73 -20.08 3.78
N THR A 357 12.79 -20.23 3.00
CA THR A 357 14.08 -20.73 3.47
C THR A 357 15.24 -19.93 2.88
N SER A 358 16.37 -19.93 3.59
CA SER A 358 17.64 -19.35 3.11
C SER A 358 18.07 -19.92 1.75
N THR A 359 17.96 -21.24 1.56
CA THR A 359 18.33 -21.91 0.30
C THR A 359 17.43 -21.51 -0.86
N GLU A 360 16.12 -21.42 -0.63
CA GLU A 360 15.17 -20.94 -1.65
C GLU A 360 15.47 -19.50 -2.05
N CYS A 361 15.69 -18.62 -1.07
CA CYS A 361 16.03 -17.22 -1.30
C CYS A 361 17.32 -17.10 -2.13
N ALA A 362 18.40 -17.77 -1.72
CA ALA A 362 19.67 -17.78 -2.44
C ALA A 362 19.52 -18.27 -3.90
N ARG A 363 18.70 -19.29 -4.13
CA ARG A 363 18.40 -19.79 -5.48
C ARG A 363 17.69 -18.73 -6.33
N GLU A 364 16.70 -18.03 -5.77
CA GLU A 364 16.00 -16.96 -6.49
C GLU A 364 16.90 -15.76 -6.78
N LEU A 365 17.80 -15.40 -5.85
CA LEU A 365 18.79 -14.34 -6.09
C LEU A 365 19.75 -14.68 -7.23
N GLN A 366 20.21 -15.94 -7.32
CA GLN A 366 21.04 -16.42 -8.42
C GLN A 366 20.28 -16.42 -9.75
N ASN A 367 19.05 -16.91 -9.76
CA ASN A 367 18.18 -16.89 -10.94
C ASN A 367 17.96 -15.46 -11.45
N TRP A 368 17.69 -14.52 -10.54
CA TRP A 368 17.51 -13.10 -10.84
C TRP A 368 18.79 -12.49 -11.43
N HIS A 369 19.95 -12.80 -10.85
CA HIS A 369 21.23 -12.30 -11.33
C HIS A 369 21.53 -12.69 -12.79
N LEU A 370 21.20 -13.93 -13.18
CA LEU A 370 21.38 -14.42 -14.55
C LEU A 370 20.47 -13.70 -15.56
N ARG A 371 19.29 -13.24 -15.12
CA ARG A 371 18.32 -12.54 -15.97
C ARG A 371 18.64 -11.05 -16.11
N SER A 372 19.14 -10.44 -15.04
CA SER A 372 19.15 -8.98 -14.84
C SER A 372 20.54 -8.38 -14.56
N THR A 373 21.61 -8.97 -15.10
CA THR A 373 23.01 -8.55 -14.87
C THR A 373 23.28 -7.04 -15.06
N PRO A 374 22.71 -6.32 -16.05
CA PRO A 374 22.92 -4.88 -16.22
C PRO A 374 22.27 -4.01 -15.12
N LEU A 375 21.26 -4.52 -14.41
CA LEU A 375 20.50 -3.79 -13.38
C LEU A 375 21.15 -3.85 -11.99
N ARG A 376 22.32 -4.47 -11.88
CA ARG A 376 22.91 -4.84 -10.58
C ARG A 376 23.25 -3.65 -9.69
N ASN A 377 23.62 -2.51 -10.28
CA ASN A 377 24.04 -1.32 -9.55
C ASN A 377 23.18 -0.09 -9.87
N ILE A 378 22.13 -0.26 -10.69
CA ILE A 378 21.24 0.84 -11.03
C ILE A 378 20.45 1.23 -9.79
N THR A 379 20.35 2.52 -9.55
CA THR A 379 19.55 3.09 -8.48
C THR A 379 18.13 3.34 -8.95
N PHE A 380 17.20 3.43 -8.01
CA PHE A 380 15.83 3.82 -8.33
C PHE A 380 15.76 5.16 -9.07
N ARG A 381 16.58 6.14 -8.67
CA ARG A 381 16.72 7.41 -9.38
C ARG A 381 17.12 7.22 -10.86
N GLU A 382 18.16 6.44 -11.13
CA GLU A 382 18.65 6.21 -12.51
C GLU A 382 17.62 5.47 -13.37
N VAL A 383 16.80 4.61 -12.76
CA VAL A 383 15.64 4.01 -13.45
C VAL A 383 14.68 5.11 -13.89
N VAL A 384 14.22 5.99 -12.99
CA VAL A 384 13.30 7.08 -13.35
C VAL A 384 13.91 8.00 -14.41
N GLU A 385 15.19 8.34 -14.30
CA GLU A 385 15.92 9.13 -15.30
C GLU A 385 15.95 8.43 -16.68
N SER A 386 16.08 7.11 -16.70
CA SER A 386 16.04 6.30 -17.94
C SER A 386 14.67 6.36 -18.61
N PHE A 387 13.57 6.30 -17.83
CA PHE A 387 12.21 6.47 -18.36
C PHE A 387 12.01 7.87 -18.98
N CYS A 388 12.58 8.93 -18.40
CA CYS A 388 12.46 10.29 -18.94
C CYS A 388 13.25 10.53 -20.27
N GLY A 389 14.11 9.59 -20.68
CA GLY A 389 14.89 9.67 -21.91
C GLY A 389 14.07 9.49 -23.19
N ARG A 390 14.61 9.89 -24.35
CA ARG A 390 13.87 9.95 -25.64
C ARG A 390 13.36 8.60 -26.17
N SER A 391 14.08 7.52 -25.97
CA SER A 391 13.62 6.17 -26.34
C SER A 391 14.40 5.10 -25.60
N PHE A 392 13.72 4.01 -25.24
CA PHE A 392 14.40 2.85 -24.67
C PHE A 392 15.30 2.18 -25.70
N SER A 393 16.60 2.06 -25.37
CA SER A 393 17.50 1.19 -26.11
C SER A 393 17.11 -0.27 -25.88
N ASN A 394 17.57 -1.18 -26.76
CA ASN A 394 17.30 -2.62 -26.60
C ASN A 394 17.84 -3.17 -25.26
N GLU A 395 18.89 -2.57 -24.70
CA GLU A 395 19.45 -2.92 -23.38
C GLU A 395 18.51 -2.52 -22.24
N MET A 396 17.75 -1.43 -22.40
CA MET A 396 16.81 -0.93 -21.41
C MET A 396 15.51 -1.75 -21.33
N ARG A 397 15.23 -2.66 -22.29
CA ARG A 397 14.10 -3.61 -22.20
C ARG A 397 14.16 -4.49 -20.96
N ARG A 398 15.35 -4.70 -20.38
CA ARG A 398 15.51 -5.42 -19.11
C ARG A 398 14.87 -4.69 -17.93
N LEU A 399 14.65 -3.37 -18.01
CA LEU A 399 13.90 -2.61 -17.00
C LEU A 399 12.41 -3.01 -16.94
N PHE A 400 11.91 -3.76 -17.91
CA PHE A 400 10.50 -4.19 -17.93
C PHE A 400 10.27 -5.35 -16.95
N ASP A 401 11.35 -6.01 -16.53
CA ASP A 401 11.33 -7.07 -15.52
C ASP A 401 11.42 -6.50 -14.09
N LEU A 402 11.34 -5.18 -13.85
CA LEU A 402 11.53 -4.58 -12.51
C LEU A 402 10.43 -4.92 -11.48
N GLY A 403 9.37 -5.58 -11.90
CA GLY A 403 8.24 -5.98 -11.05
C GLY A 403 7.24 -4.85 -10.77
N PRO A 404 6.07 -5.20 -10.21
CA PRO A 404 4.94 -4.29 -10.11
C PRO A 404 5.18 -3.15 -9.10
N LEU A 405 5.90 -3.41 -8.00
CA LEU A 405 6.19 -2.38 -6.98
C LEU A 405 7.09 -1.27 -7.55
N THR A 406 8.15 -1.65 -8.24
CA THR A 406 9.09 -0.69 -8.83
C THR A 406 8.42 0.11 -9.94
N LEU A 407 7.66 -0.54 -10.83
CA LEU A 407 6.91 0.15 -11.88
C LEU A 407 5.86 1.11 -11.31
N PHE A 408 5.20 0.75 -10.20
CA PHE A 408 4.27 1.62 -9.50
C PHE A 408 4.94 2.87 -8.91
N ALA A 409 6.13 2.70 -8.31
CA ALA A 409 6.93 3.81 -7.81
C ALA A 409 7.43 4.73 -8.94
N VAL A 410 7.81 4.17 -10.10
CA VAL A 410 8.20 4.94 -11.29
C VAL A 410 7.05 5.80 -11.80
N VAL A 411 5.84 5.26 -11.97
CA VAL A 411 4.70 6.08 -12.46
C VAL A 411 4.30 7.15 -11.46
N SER A 412 4.44 6.87 -10.15
CA SER A 412 4.21 7.86 -9.11
C SER A 412 5.19 9.04 -9.20
N ALA A 413 6.46 8.81 -9.56
CA ALA A 413 7.45 9.86 -9.78
C ALA A 413 7.00 10.87 -10.85
N PHE A 414 6.29 10.41 -11.88
CA PHE A 414 5.81 11.28 -12.96
C PHE A 414 4.78 12.28 -12.47
N HIS A 415 3.93 11.90 -11.49
CA HIS A 415 2.97 12.83 -10.88
C HIS A 415 3.66 13.96 -10.12
N ALA A 416 4.78 13.69 -9.46
CA ALA A 416 5.60 14.75 -8.86
C ALA A 416 6.24 15.66 -9.92
N LEU A 417 6.69 15.11 -11.05
CA LEU A 417 7.21 15.92 -12.15
C LEU A 417 6.13 16.78 -12.81
N ILE A 418 4.91 16.27 -12.96
CA ILE A 418 3.73 17.01 -13.44
C ILE A 418 3.42 18.15 -12.47
N PHE A 419 3.33 17.86 -11.17
CA PHE A 419 3.11 18.88 -10.14
C PHE A 419 4.20 19.97 -10.18
N GLN A 420 5.47 19.56 -10.29
CA GLN A 420 6.58 20.51 -10.37
C GLN A 420 6.47 21.38 -11.63
N HIS A 421 6.11 20.82 -12.78
CA HIS A 421 5.94 21.57 -14.01
C HIS A 421 4.82 22.62 -13.88
N GLN A 422 3.67 22.24 -13.33
CA GLN A 422 2.54 23.15 -13.10
C GLN A 422 2.87 24.33 -12.18
N ASN A 423 3.81 24.13 -11.25
CA ASN A 423 4.18 25.12 -10.24
C ASN A 423 5.54 25.78 -10.51
N SER A 424 6.18 25.50 -11.65
CA SER A 424 7.45 26.09 -12.06
C SER A 424 7.25 27.00 -13.26
N PHE A 425 8.05 28.05 -13.37
CA PHE A 425 8.16 28.87 -14.58
C PHE A 425 8.97 28.17 -15.70
N GLY A 426 9.04 26.83 -15.67
CA GLY A 426 9.91 26.02 -16.52
C GLY A 426 9.37 25.88 -17.94
N GLY A 427 10.27 25.78 -18.92
CA GLY A 427 9.94 25.66 -20.35
C GLY A 427 9.49 24.26 -20.79
N HIS A 428 9.11 24.15 -22.07
CA HIS A 428 8.57 22.94 -22.72
C HIS A 428 9.40 21.65 -22.54
N ASP A 429 10.70 21.74 -22.28
CA ASP A 429 11.60 20.59 -22.16
C ASP A 429 11.24 19.65 -20.99
N GLN A 430 10.73 20.20 -19.88
CA GLN A 430 10.34 19.40 -18.71
C GLN A 430 9.10 18.54 -19.03
N LEU A 431 8.10 19.12 -19.68
CA LEU A 431 6.87 18.40 -20.06
C LEU A 431 7.18 17.31 -21.09
N GLN A 432 8.12 17.56 -22.00
CA GLN A 432 8.55 16.55 -22.98
C GLN A 432 9.22 15.35 -22.31
N ALA A 433 10.03 15.55 -21.26
CA ALA A 433 10.61 14.43 -20.50
C ALA A 433 9.53 13.57 -19.83
N VAL A 434 8.47 14.19 -19.29
CA VAL A 434 7.32 13.47 -18.71
C VAL A 434 6.55 12.69 -19.77
N ARG A 435 6.34 13.26 -20.97
CA ARG A 435 5.71 12.52 -22.09
C ARG A 435 6.51 11.27 -22.46
N ASN A 436 7.82 11.42 -22.63
CA ASN A 436 8.68 10.28 -22.94
C ASN A 436 8.59 9.22 -21.83
N ALA A 437 8.59 9.64 -20.56
CA ALA A 437 8.43 8.77 -19.41
C ALA A 437 7.12 7.99 -19.41
N LEU A 438 5.99 8.63 -19.72
CA LEU A 438 4.70 7.96 -19.83
C LEU A 438 4.66 6.96 -21.00
N ASP A 439 5.21 7.30 -22.16
CA ASP A 439 5.26 6.40 -23.32
C ASP A 439 6.16 5.18 -23.05
N ASN A 440 7.34 5.43 -22.49
CA ASN A 440 8.28 4.40 -22.06
C ASN A 440 7.66 3.49 -20.99
N TRP A 441 6.96 4.06 -20.01
CA TRP A 441 6.26 3.30 -18.98
C TRP A 441 5.14 2.45 -19.54
N LYS A 442 4.36 2.95 -20.49
CA LYS A 442 3.33 2.17 -21.18
C LYS A 442 3.95 0.92 -21.81
N SER A 443 5.02 1.09 -22.59
CA SER A 443 5.71 -0.05 -23.24
C SER A 443 6.27 -1.04 -22.21
N ALA A 444 6.84 -0.54 -21.11
CA ALA A 444 7.37 -1.38 -20.04
C ALA A 444 6.26 -2.18 -19.35
N TRP A 445 5.13 -1.54 -19.03
CA TRP A 445 4.02 -2.19 -18.36
C TRP A 445 3.30 -3.20 -19.26
N GLU A 446 3.14 -2.92 -20.55
CA GLU A 446 2.57 -3.89 -21.51
C GLU A 446 3.43 -5.14 -21.60
N THR A 447 4.75 -4.95 -21.74
CA THR A 447 5.68 -6.09 -21.75
C THR A 447 5.64 -6.86 -20.43
N TYR A 448 5.65 -6.16 -19.29
CA TYR A 448 5.51 -6.79 -17.98
C TYR A 448 4.22 -7.57 -17.84
N SER A 449 3.11 -6.99 -18.32
CA SER A 449 1.79 -7.62 -18.25
C SER A 449 1.77 -8.89 -19.08
N ASP A 450 2.29 -8.86 -20.30
CA ASP A 450 2.27 -9.99 -21.23
C ASP A 450 3.26 -11.11 -20.82
N GLU A 451 4.45 -10.76 -20.35
CA GLU A 451 5.54 -11.72 -20.14
C GLU A 451 5.70 -12.16 -18.67
N PHE A 452 5.41 -11.29 -17.71
CA PHE A 452 5.85 -11.47 -16.31
C PHE A 452 4.72 -11.46 -15.27
N SER A 453 3.51 -11.01 -15.61
CA SER A 453 2.43 -10.80 -14.64
C SER A 453 1.64 -12.06 -14.23
N PHE A 454 2.04 -13.24 -14.72
CA PHE A 454 1.30 -14.49 -14.51
C PHE A 454 2.11 -15.56 -13.77
N SER A 455 3.41 -15.34 -13.50
CA SER A 455 4.26 -16.36 -12.90
C SER A 455 5.46 -15.76 -12.15
N PRO A 456 6.22 -16.58 -11.39
CA PRO A 456 7.44 -16.13 -10.74
C PRO A 456 8.44 -15.51 -11.75
N PRO A 457 9.22 -14.49 -11.33
CA PRO A 457 9.51 -14.21 -9.93
C PRO A 457 8.66 -13.10 -9.31
N HIS A 458 7.77 -12.44 -10.07
CA HIS A 458 7.00 -11.28 -9.60
C HIS A 458 5.62 -11.63 -9.07
N VAL A 459 5.01 -12.69 -9.59
CA VAL A 459 3.67 -13.14 -9.20
C VAL A 459 3.75 -14.57 -8.72
N MET A 460 3.49 -14.77 -7.42
CA MET A 460 3.66 -16.08 -6.78
C MET A 460 2.39 -16.94 -6.81
N VAL A 461 1.24 -16.34 -7.11
CA VAL A 461 -0.08 -17.00 -7.14
C VAL A 461 -0.94 -16.42 -8.25
N ASP A 462 -1.74 -17.25 -8.93
CA ASP A 462 -2.71 -16.82 -9.94
C ASP A 462 -3.84 -16.00 -9.32
N ARG A 463 -4.29 -14.97 -10.01
CA ARG A 463 -5.36 -14.06 -9.63
C ARG A 463 -6.74 -14.71 -9.45
N HIS A 464 -7.08 -15.75 -10.21
CA HIS A 464 -8.48 -16.19 -10.31
C HIS A 464 -8.87 -17.31 -9.33
N ASN A 465 -7.90 -18.00 -8.72
CA ASN A 465 -8.16 -19.13 -7.81
C ASN A 465 -7.09 -19.25 -6.71
N VAL A 466 -6.95 -18.22 -5.86
CA VAL A 466 -6.00 -18.23 -4.74
C VAL A 466 -6.62 -18.94 -3.52
N ALA A 467 -6.00 -20.03 -3.07
CA ALA A 467 -6.34 -20.65 -1.79
C ALA A 467 -6.12 -19.66 -0.62
N THR A 468 -6.93 -19.75 0.44
CA THR A 468 -6.90 -18.82 1.56
C THR A 468 -5.51 -18.69 2.19
N GLU A 469 -4.77 -19.78 2.36
CA GLU A 469 -3.41 -19.77 2.92
C GLU A 469 -2.37 -19.06 2.04
N ASN A 470 -2.70 -18.81 0.77
CA ASN A 470 -1.83 -18.22 -0.23
C ASN A 470 -2.20 -16.76 -0.57
N LEU A 471 -3.26 -16.21 0.03
CA LEU A 471 -3.70 -14.83 -0.20
C LEU A 471 -2.61 -13.80 0.12
N TRP A 472 -1.72 -14.07 1.07
CA TRP A 472 -0.62 -13.18 1.43
C TRP A 472 0.46 -13.07 0.33
N ARG A 473 0.47 -13.97 -0.66
CA ARG A 473 1.47 -14.03 -1.75
C ARG A 473 1.04 -13.31 -3.02
N ARG A 474 -0.21 -12.84 -3.08
CA ARG A 474 -0.78 -12.17 -4.26
C ARG A 474 -0.15 -10.79 -4.47
N VAL A 475 -0.33 -10.24 -5.67
CA VAL A 475 -0.05 -8.83 -5.95
C VAL A 475 -1.17 -7.97 -5.38
N GLY A 476 -0.84 -6.96 -4.58
CA GLY A 476 -1.82 -5.99 -4.07
C GLY A 476 -2.21 -4.92 -5.08
N PHE A 477 -2.75 -3.80 -4.57
CA PHE A 477 -3.36 -2.76 -5.40
C PHE A 477 -2.43 -2.13 -6.47
N MET A 478 -1.10 -2.24 -6.33
CA MET A 478 -0.13 -1.77 -7.33
C MET A 478 -0.34 -2.37 -8.74
N ARG A 479 -1.07 -3.49 -8.87
CA ARG A 479 -1.55 -4.00 -10.17
C ARG A 479 -2.44 -3.00 -10.94
N HIS A 480 -3.01 -2.01 -10.26
CA HIS A 480 -3.81 -0.93 -10.84
C HIS A 480 -2.97 0.28 -11.29
N SER A 481 -1.64 0.15 -11.33
CA SER A 481 -0.73 1.20 -11.86
C SER A 481 -1.13 1.77 -13.22
N PRO A 482 -1.73 1.03 -14.17
CA PRO A 482 -2.24 1.60 -15.42
C PRO A 482 -3.22 2.76 -15.23
N GLU A 483 -4.04 2.76 -14.18
CA GLU A 483 -4.95 3.87 -13.90
C GLU A 483 -4.18 5.11 -13.42
N TYR A 484 -3.10 4.94 -12.67
CA TYR A 484 -2.21 6.04 -12.29
C TYR A 484 -1.46 6.61 -13.50
N TRP A 485 -1.05 5.75 -14.43
CA TRP A 485 -0.47 6.17 -15.70
C TRP A 485 -1.47 6.95 -16.56
N LEU A 486 -2.71 6.45 -16.68
CA LEU A 486 -3.77 7.10 -17.45
C LEU A 486 -4.09 8.48 -16.89
N LEU A 487 -4.16 8.61 -15.55
CA LEU A 487 -4.32 9.90 -14.90
C LEU A 487 -3.16 10.85 -15.25
N GLY A 488 -1.91 10.38 -15.17
CA GLY A 488 -0.74 11.18 -15.53
C GLY A 488 -0.75 11.63 -17.00
N LYS A 489 -1.12 10.73 -17.93
CA LYS A 489 -1.25 11.03 -19.35
C LYS A 489 -2.28 12.13 -19.61
N LEU A 490 -3.48 12.00 -19.04
CA LEU A 490 -4.54 12.98 -19.23
C LEU A 490 -4.22 14.34 -18.59
N LEU A 491 -3.47 14.37 -17.48
CA LEU A 491 -2.93 15.61 -16.91
C LEU A 491 -1.94 16.29 -17.87
N VAL A 492 -1.01 15.53 -18.44
CA VAL A 492 -0.03 16.05 -19.42
C VAL A 492 -0.72 16.54 -20.69
N ASP A 493 -1.70 15.81 -21.22
CA ASP A 493 -2.45 16.21 -22.42
C ASP A 493 -3.18 17.55 -22.19
N ARG A 494 -3.79 17.73 -21.01
CA ARG A 494 -4.44 18.99 -20.63
C ARG A 494 -3.47 20.17 -20.51
N LEU A 495 -2.29 19.96 -19.89
CA LEU A 495 -1.25 20.99 -19.82
C LEU A 495 -0.71 21.37 -21.21
N SER A 496 -0.74 20.42 -22.14
CA SER A 496 -0.32 20.63 -23.52
C SER A 496 -1.33 21.49 -24.28
N SER A 497 -2.63 21.24 -24.13
CA SER A 497 -3.67 22.04 -24.80
C SER A 497 -3.70 23.49 -24.31
N ASP A 498 -3.49 23.72 -23.01
CA ASP A 498 -3.49 25.07 -22.43
C ASP A 498 -2.30 25.91 -22.94
N SER A 499 -1.19 25.25 -23.32
CA SER A 499 0.00 25.92 -23.88
C SER A 499 -0.19 26.43 -25.32
N PHE A 500 -1.23 25.97 -26.04
CA PHE A 500 -1.50 26.34 -27.46
C PHE A 500 -2.66 27.34 -27.63
N GLY A 501 -3.08 28.04 -26.57
CA GLY A 501 -4.01 29.16 -26.65
C GLY A 501 -3.58 30.21 -27.70
N SER A 502 -4.53 30.59 -28.56
CA SER A 502 -4.35 31.38 -29.80
C SER A 502 -3.46 32.64 -29.69
N PRO A 503 -2.57 32.93 -30.67
CA PRO A 503 -1.68 34.10 -30.65
C PRO A 503 -2.36 35.48 -30.82
N GLU A 504 -3.70 35.55 -30.93
CA GLU A 504 -4.40 36.75 -31.40
C GLU A 504 -5.08 37.59 -30.31
N SER A 505 -4.96 37.28 -29.03
CA SER A 505 -5.48 38.13 -27.95
C SER A 505 -4.39 39.01 -27.35
N THR A 506 -4.34 40.29 -27.72
CA THR A 506 -3.48 41.34 -27.14
C THR A 506 -3.88 41.78 -25.71
N VAL A 507 -4.58 40.92 -24.97
CA VAL A 507 -4.91 41.12 -23.56
C VAL A 507 -4.34 39.91 -22.82
N PRO A 508 -3.51 40.07 -21.79
CA PRO A 508 -3.10 38.96 -20.97
C PRO A 508 -4.35 38.45 -20.25
N ASP A 509 -4.97 37.42 -20.81
CA ASP A 509 -6.14 36.80 -20.22
C ASP A 509 -5.67 36.08 -18.95
N ALA A 510 -6.10 36.58 -17.79
CA ALA A 510 -5.71 36.05 -16.49
C ALA A 510 -6.16 34.60 -16.26
N SER A 511 -6.91 34.03 -17.21
CA SER A 511 -7.46 32.68 -17.25
C SER A 511 -6.54 31.62 -17.87
N ALA A 512 -5.48 32.01 -18.59
CA ALA A 512 -4.67 31.08 -19.39
C ALA A 512 -3.74 30.15 -18.58
N HIS A 513 -3.72 30.27 -17.26
CA HIS A 513 -2.84 29.52 -16.35
C HIS A 513 -3.56 29.01 -15.10
N GLU A 514 -4.87 28.72 -15.17
CA GLU A 514 -5.53 28.09 -14.02
C GLU A 514 -4.97 26.68 -13.78
N PRO A 515 -4.50 26.37 -12.55
CA PRO A 515 -3.96 25.06 -12.26
C PRO A 515 -5.07 24.00 -12.34
N ILE A 516 -4.75 22.82 -12.89
CA ILE A 516 -5.72 21.70 -13.04
C ILE A 516 -6.41 21.39 -11.70
N LEU A 517 -5.64 21.43 -10.61
CA LEU A 517 -6.12 21.31 -9.24
C LEU A 517 -5.89 22.63 -8.49
N THR A 518 -6.97 23.31 -8.14
CA THR A 518 -6.93 24.61 -7.46
C THR A 518 -6.86 24.53 -5.92
N ARG A 519 -7.17 23.38 -5.32
CA ARG A 519 -7.30 23.26 -3.87
C ARG A 519 -6.13 22.47 -3.30
N TYR A 520 -5.43 23.05 -2.35
CA TYR A 520 -4.25 22.46 -1.72
C TYR A 520 -4.60 21.87 -0.35
N ASP A 521 -4.03 20.71 -0.03
CA ASP A 521 -4.16 20.03 1.27
C ASP A 521 -5.60 19.78 1.74
N GLN A 522 -6.50 19.50 0.79
CA GLN A 522 -7.83 19.03 1.14
C GLN A 522 -7.77 17.58 1.55
N THR A 523 -8.41 17.24 2.67
CA THR A 523 -8.46 15.85 3.13
C THR A 523 -9.33 14.99 2.24
N SER A 524 -10.41 15.58 1.72
CA SER A 524 -11.24 14.93 0.73
C SER A 524 -10.50 14.80 -0.60
N MET A 525 -10.55 13.61 -1.20
CA MET A 525 -10.00 13.34 -2.54
C MET A 525 -11.00 13.70 -3.67
N LEU A 526 -12.09 14.42 -3.33
CA LEU A 526 -13.18 14.74 -4.27
C LEU A 526 -12.71 15.48 -5.51
N GLN A 527 -11.75 16.40 -5.42
CA GLN A 527 -11.27 17.12 -6.59
C GLN A 527 -10.67 16.18 -7.65
N VAL A 528 -9.99 15.12 -7.21
CA VAL A 528 -9.45 14.09 -8.10
C VAL A 528 -10.56 13.19 -8.61
N ASN A 529 -11.56 12.86 -7.78
CA ASN A 529 -12.74 12.11 -8.22
C ASN A 529 -13.52 12.85 -9.32
N ASP A 530 -13.73 14.16 -9.15
CA ASP A 530 -14.40 15.02 -10.13
C ASP A 530 -13.60 15.06 -11.44
N LEU A 531 -12.26 15.15 -11.36
CA LEU A 531 -11.37 15.11 -12.52
C LEU A 531 -11.48 13.77 -13.26
N ILE A 532 -11.43 12.65 -12.53
CA ILE A 532 -11.59 11.30 -13.08
C ILE A 532 -12.95 11.14 -13.77
N THR A 533 -14.03 11.57 -13.11
CA THR A 533 -15.40 11.51 -13.64
C THR A 533 -15.51 12.35 -14.92
N GLY A 534 -14.89 13.54 -14.94
CA GLY A 534 -14.81 14.38 -16.12
C GLY A 534 -14.17 13.69 -17.31
N PHE A 535 -13.04 13.01 -17.10
CA PHE A 535 -12.35 12.27 -18.18
C PHE A 535 -13.15 11.07 -18.70
N GLN A 536 -13.85 10.36 -17.82
CA GLN A 536 -14.71 9.23 -18.22
C GLN A 536 -15.85 9.69 -19.14
N ASN A 537 -16.46 10.85 -18.85
CA ASN A 537 -17.56 11.38 -19.65
C ASN A 537 -17.14 11.82 -21.07
N VAL A 538 -15.88 12.26 -21.24
CA VAL A 538 -15.35 12.70 -22.55
C VAL A 538 -15.07 11.52 -23.49
N HIS A 539 -14.82 10.31 -22.96
CA HIS A 539 -14.53 9.10 -23.75
C HIS A 539 -15.80 8.29 -24.13
N ILE A 540 -17.00 8.77 -23.80
CA ILE A 540 -18.30 8.10 -24.07
C ILE A 540 -18.99 8.64 -25.35
N HIS A 541 -18.32 9.47 -26.15
CA HIS A 541 -18.88 10.03 -27.39
C HIS A 541 -18.09 9.70 -28.65
#